data_AF-A0A959ISW3-F1
#
_entry.id   AF-A0A959ISW3-F1
#
_cell.length_a   1.000
_cell.length_b   1.000
_cell.length_c   1.000
_cell.angle_alpha   90.00
_cell.angle_beta   90.00
_cell.angle_gamma   90.00
#
_symmetry.space_group_name_H-M   'P 1'
#
loop_
_entity.id
_entity.type
_entity.pdbx_description
1 polymer ?
#
loop_
_entity_poly.entity_id
_entity_poly.type
_entity_poly.pdbx_seq_one_letter_code
_entity_poly.pdbx_strand_id
1 'polypeptide(L)'
;MLEDQKGNLWFSSLSHAGVSRYDGAAFTHFTHELSDDFVRVVFEDKKGNIWIGTHGNHAGGLDRFDGTHFTAFHKTNDGMSNNNVRWIYEDASGRLWLGSGITALSLFDGQHFSVFEAPDGRQFDRILFVLEDAEGDIWFGGLEGLWRFDGAEVWDMVW
;
A
#
# COMPACT_ATOMS: atom_id res chain seq x y z
N MET A 1 -9.16 1.21 10.58
CA MET A 1 -8.71 2.07 11.69
C MET A 1 -7.27 1.73 11.96
N LEU A 2 -6.44 2.73 12.20
CA LEU A 2 -5.02 2.63 12.54
C LEU A 2 -4.77 3.49 13.79
N GLU A 3 -4.00 3.01 14.75
CA GLU A 3 -3.39 3.85 15.79
C GLU A 3 -1.94 4.09 15.36
N ASP A 4 -1.55 5.35 15.23
CA ASP A 4 -0.18 5.70 14.84
C ASP A 4 0.79 5.71 16.05
N GLN A 5 2.10 5.76 15.78
CA GLN A 5 3.16 5.76 16.80
C GLN A 5 3.08 6.94 17.77
N LYS A 6 2.33 8.00 17.42
CA LYS A 6 2.11 9.19 18.26
C LYS A 6 0.83 9.06 19.09
N GLY A 7 0.09 7.95 18.96
CA GLY A 7 -1.16 7.68 19.66
C GLY A 7 -2.39 8.31 19.02
N ASN A 8 -2.30 8.82 17.78
CA ASN A 8 -3.48 9.32 17.07
C ASN A 8 -4.24 8.15 16.44
N LEU A 9 -5.56 8.23 16.44
CA LEU A 9 -6.42 7.27 15.78
C LEU A 9 -6.83 7.79 14.40
N TRP A 10 -6.56 6.99 13.36
CA TRP A 10 -6.94 7.25 11.99
C TRP A 10 -8.10 6.36 11.55
N PHE A 11 -9.13 6.98 10.99
CA PHE A 11 -10.36 6.35 10.54
C PHE A 11 -10.55 6.61 9.05
N SER A 12 -10.45 5.56 8.24
CA SER A 12 -10.85 5.61 6.84
C SER A 12 -12.36 5.52 6.69
N SER A 13 -12.90 6.29 5.75
CA SER A 13 -14.25 6.08 5.28
C SER A 13 -14.25 5.25 4.00
N LEU A 14 -15.06 4.17 3.97
CA LEU A 14 -15.38 3.44 2.74
C LEU A 14 -16.47 4.15 1.89
N SER A 15 -16.79 5.40 2.24
CA SER A 15 -17.57 6.34 1.43
C SER A 15 -16.69 7.54 1.06
N HIS A 16 -17.15 8.35 0.12
CA HIS A 16 -16.52 9.60 -0.35
C HIS A 16 -16.40 10.68 0.76
N ALA A 17 -15.65 10.38 1.82
CA ALA A 17 -15.49 11.23 3.01
C ALA A 17 -14.03 11.31 3.50
N GLY A 18 -13.10 10.66 2.81
CA GLY A 18 -11.67 10.73 3.09
C GLY A 18 -11.24 9.99 4.36
N VAL A 19 -10.32 10.59 5.10
CA VAL A 19 -9.76 10.04 6.35
C VAL A 19 -9.90 11.06 7.47
N SER A 20 -10.20 10.57 8.68
CA SER A 20 -10.27 11.40 9.89
C SER A 20 -9.20 10.97 10.88
N ARG A 21 -8.51 11.94 11.50
CA ARG A 21 -7.55 11.72 12.57
C ARG A 21 -8.10 12.26 13.89
N TYR A 22 -8.03 11.48 14.95
CA TYR A 22 -8.31 11.89 16.32
C TYR A 22 -7.01 11.90 17.13
N ASP A 23 -6.68 13.04 17.73
CA ASP A 23 -5.44 13.25 18.49
C ASP A 23 -5.59 13.07 20.01
N GLY A 24 -6.72 12.51 20.44
CA GLY A 24 -7.10 12.42 21.86
C GLY A 24 -7.89 13.62 22.37
N ALA A 25 -8.01 14.71 21.59
CA ALA A 25 -8.80 15.88 21.95
C ALA A 25 -9.82 16.27 20.86
N ALA A 26 -9.42 16.26 19.59
CA ALA A 26 -10.22 16.73 18.47
C ALA A 26 -10.07 15.84 17.23
N PHE A 27 -11.10 15.88 16.37
CA PHE A 27 -11.04 15.29 15.04
C PHE A 27 -10.54 16.31 14.02
N THR A 28 -9.62 15.89 13.16
CA THR A 28 -9.24 16.58 11.92
C THR A 28 -9.68 15.71 10.74
N HIS A 29 -10.36 16.31 9.76
CA HIS A 29 -10.84 15.62 8.57
C HIS A 29 -10.00 16.02 7.35
N PHE A 30 -9.56 15.04 6.59
CA PHE A 30 -8.83 15.22 5.34
C PHE A 30 -9.66 14.63 4.21
N THR A 31 -10.08 15.49 3.29
CA THR A 31 -10.96 15.12 2.17
C THR A 31 -10.51 15.78 0.87
N HIS A 32 -10.10 17.05 0.94
CA HIS A 32 -9.68 17.82 -0.23
C HIS A 32 -8.16 17.81 -0.44
N GLU A 33 -7.42 17.34 0.56
CA GLU A 33 -5.98 17.18 0.56
C GLU A 33 -5.53 15.83 -0.04
N LEU A 34 -6.47 14.89 -0.18
CA LEU A 34 -6.24 13.56 -0.72
C LEU A 34 -6.46 13.53 -2.24
N SER A 35 -5.78 12.62 -2.92
CA SER A 35 -5.98 12.37 -4.35
C SER A 35 -7.34 11.77 -4.71
N ASP A 36 -7.99 11.09 -3.77
CA ASP A 36 -9.32 10.50 -3.87
C ASP A 36 -9.89 10.33 -2.44
N ASP A 37 -11.15 10.69 -2.23
CA ASP A 37 -11.83 10.65 -0.95
C ASP A 37 -12.42 9.26 -0.62
N PHE A 38 -12.37 8.31 -1.55
CA PHE A 38 -12.72 6.93 -1.30
C PHE A 38 -11.49 6.16 -0.78
N VAL A 39 -11.26 6.26 0.53
CA VAL A 39 -10.11 5.64 1.20
C VAL A 39 -10.34 4.16 1.48
N ARG A 40 -9.40 3.30 1.07
CA ARG A 40 -9.44 1.85 1.28
C ARG A 40 -8.59 1.41 2.47
N VAL A 41 -7.42 2.02 2.65
CA VAL A 41 -6.43 1.62 3.65
C VAL A 41 -5.68 2.82 4.19
N VAL A 42 -5.35 2.76 5.47
CA VAL A 42 -4.41 3.68 6.14
C VAL A 42 -3.35 2.83 6.80
N PHE A 43 -2.08 3.18 6.59
CA PHE A 43 -0.92 2.46 7.08
C PHE A 43 0.11 3.48 7.58
N GLU A 44 0.86 3.16 8.63
CA GLU A 44 2.00 3.97 9.07
C GLU A 44 3.28 3.20 8.79
N ASP A 45 4.24 3.84 8.12
CA ASP A 45 5.55 3.24 7.89
C ASP A 45 6.47 3.33 9.12
N LYS A 46 7.59 2.60 9.09
CA LYS A 46 8.61 2.61 10.17
C LYS A 46 9.23 3.99 10.41
N LYS A 47 9.06 4.95 9.50
CA LYS A 47 9.55 6.34 9.62
C LYS A 47 8.48 7.29 10.17
N GLY A 48 7.26 6.80 10.42
CA GLY A 48 6.15 7.56 10.96
C GLY A 48 5.38 8.38 9.92
N ASN A 49 5.54 8.08 8.62
CA ASN A 49 4.67 8.65 7.59
C ASN A 49 3.36 7.87 7.52
N ILE A 50 2.27 8.57 7.27
CA ILE A 50 0.96 7.96 7.09
C ILE A 50 0.69 7.81 5.59
N TRP A 51 0.45 6.57 5.17
CA TRP A 51 0.15 6.17 3.82
C TRP A 51 -1.32 5.83 3.68
N ILE A 52 -1.97 6.41 2.68
CA ILE A 52 -3.41 6.32 2.44
C ILE A 52 -3.62 5.77 1.03
N GLY A 53 -4.10 4.55 0.95
CA GLY A 53 -4.45 3.91 -0.31
C GLY A 53 -5.92 4.17 -0.64
N THR A 54 -6.20 4.55 -1.89
CA THR A 54 -7.55 4.96 -2.31
C THR A 54 -8.15 3.99 -3.35
N HIS A 55 -9.45 4.15 -3.64
CA HIS A 55 -10.14 3.29 -4.59
C HIS A 55 -9.68 3.51 -6.04
N GLY A 56 -9.30 4.73 -6.42
CA GLY A 56 -8.83 5.01 -7.78
C GLY A 56 -9.97 5.32 -8.76
N ASN A 57 -11.07 5.92 -8.29
CA ASN A 57 -12.21 6.26 -9.16
C ASN A 57 -11.99 7.56 -9.96
N HIS A 58 -11.11 8.45 -9.47
CA HIS A 58 -10.76 9.72 -10.11
C HIS A 58 -9.27 9.74 -10.50
N ALA A 59 -8.45 10.55 -9.83
CA ALA A 59 -7.00 10.40 -9.88
C ALA A 59 -6.60 9.17 -9.04
N GLY A 60 -6.77 9.24 -7.72
CA GLY A 60 -6.53 8.17 -6.75
C GLY A 60 -5.16 7.50 -6.84
N GLY A 61 -4.92 6.43 -6.08
CA GLY A 61 -3.60 5.82 -5.95
C GLY A 61 -3.17 5.78 -4.49
N LEU A 62 -2.08 6.48 -4.19
CA LEU A 62 -1.45 6.48 -2.89
C LEU A 62 -1.12 7.90 -2.45
N ASP A 63 -1.57 8.31 -1.27
CA ASP A 63 -1.23 9.58 -0.65
C ASP A 63 -0.30 9.33 0.55
N ARG A 64 0.79 10.09 0.66
CA ARG A 64 1.70 10.11 1.81
C ARG A 64 1.54 11.40 2.60
N PHE A 65 1.27 11.29 3.89
CA PHE A 65 1.29 12.39 4.85
C PHE A 65 2.54 12.33 5.71
N ASP A 66 3.39 13.36 5.63
CA ASP A 66 4.65 13.46 6.38
C ASP A 66 4.50 14.07 7.79
N GLY A 67 3.26 14.29 8.22
CA GLY A 67 2.91 15.02 9.44
C GLY A 67 2.51 16.48 9.18
N THR A 68 2.79 17.00 7.98
CA THR A 68 2.48 18.39 7.58
C THR A 68 1.80 18.49 6.22
N HIS A 69 2.28 17.77 5.21
CA HIS A 69 1.81 17.85 3.83
C HIS A 69 1.45 16.48 3.27
N PHE A 70 0.54 16.48 2.30
CA PHE A 70 0.20 15.32 1.49
C PHE A 70 0.99 15.33 0.18
N THR A 71 1.52 14.17 -0.22
CA THR A 71 2.11 13.91 -1.55
C THR A 71 1.36 12.76 -2.20
N ALA A 72 0.80 12.99 -3.39
CA ALA A 72 0.04 11.99 -4.13
C ALA A 72 0.91 11.28 -5.17
N PHE A 73 0.67 9.98 -5.36
CA PHE A 73 1.29 9.12 -6.36
C PHE A 73 0.24 8.36 -7.16
N HIS A 74 0.48 8.21 -8.46
CA HIS A 74 -0.46 7.70 -9.45
C HIS A 74 0.22 6.77 -10.49
N LYS A 75 -0.55 5.82 -11.02
CA LYS A 75 -0.16 4.95 -12.14
C LYS A 75 0.41 5.69 -13.35
N THR A 76 -0.22 6.77 -13.77
CA THR A 76 0.12 7.41 -15.05
C THR A 76 1.50 8.07 -15.04
N ASN A 77 2.00 8.47 -13.87
CA ASN A 77 3.17 9.32 -13.76
C ASN A 77 4.28 8.73 -12.87
N ASP A 78 3.94 7.84 -11.92
CA ASP A 78 4.87 7.42 -10.87
C ASP A 78 5.34 5.97 -11.00
N GLY A 79 4.79 5.20 -11.94
CA GLY A 79 5.21 3.81 -12.21
C GLY A 79 4.42 2.74 -11.46
N MET A 80 3.33 3.10 -10.78
CA MET A 80 2.43 2.15 -10.12
C MET A 80 1.70 1.26 -11.15
N SER A 81 1.37 0.01 -10.78
CA SER A 81 0.59 -0.89 -11.64
C SER A 81 -0.88 -0.44 -11.78
N ASN A 82 -1.42 0.23 -10.75
CA ASN A 82 -2.82 0.60 -10.60
C ASN A 82 -3.01 1.77 -9.61
N ASN A 83 -4.10 2.55 -9.78
CA ASN A 83 -4.54 3.56 -8.81
C ASN A 83 -5.42 2.97 -7.69
N ASN A 84 -5.79 1.69 -7.78
CA ASN A 84 -6.51 1.00 -6.71
C ASN A 84 -5.53 0.43 -5.70
N VAL A 85 -5.45 1.01 -4.50
CA VAL A 85 -4.58 0.50 -3.42
C VAL A 85 -5.45 0.03 -2.26
N ARG A 86 -5.53 -1.29 -2.06
CA ARG A 86 -6.40 -1.90 -1.03
C ARG A 86 -5.67 -2.29 0.24
N TRP A 87 -4.39 -2.58 0.13
CA TRP A 87 -3.55 -2.94 1.26
C TRP A 87 -2.11 -2.50 0.98
N ILE A 88 -1.36 -2.32 2.06
CA ILE A 88 0.02 -1.85 2.08
C ILE A 88 0.78 -2.74 3.05
N TYR A 89 1.96 -3.21 2.64
CA TYR A 89 2.88 -3.92 3.50
C TYR A 89 4.27 -3.29 3.39
N GLU A 90 4.97 -3.08 4.51
CA GLU A 90 6.34 -2.60 4.52
C GLU A 90 7.30 -3.72 4.92
N ASP A 91 8.24 -4.05 4.04
CA ASP A 91 9.26 -5.07 4.31
C ASP A 91 10.39 -4.54 5.22
N ALA A 92 11.29 -5.43 5.65
CA ALA A 92 12.42 -5.14 6.53
C ALA A 92 13.36 -4.08 5.95
N SER A 93 13.46 -4.00 4.62
CA SER A 93 14.25 -3.00 3.92
C SER A 93 13.57 -1.62 3.81
N GLY A 94 12.30 -1.52 4.21
CA GLY A 94 11.50 -0.29 4.18
C GLY A 94 10.85 -0.02 2.83
N ARG A 95 10.75 -1.04 1.96
CA ARG A 95 9.99 -0.93 0.71
C ARG A 95 8.52 -1.19 0.97
N LEU A 96 7.66 -0.47 0.26
CA LEU A 96 6.22 -0.70 0.34
C LEU A 96 5.74 -1.59 -0.81
N TRP A 97 5.05 -2.66 -0.45
CA TRP A 97 4.33 -3.56 -1.32
C TRP A 97 2.86 -3.16 -1.33
N LEU A 98 2.35 -2.84 -2.52
CA LEU A 98 1.01 -2.30 -2.70
C LEU A 98 0.18 -3.23 -3.57
N GLY A 99 -0.97 -3.64 -3.06
CA GLY A 99 -1.87 -4.50 -3.80
C GLY A 99 -3.24 -3.89 -4.03
N SER A 100 -3.76 -4.14 -5.24
CA SER A 100 -5.12 -3.83 -5.64
C SER A 100 -6.05 -5.05 -5.52
N GLY A 101 -5.49 -6.26 -5.45
CA GLY A 101 -6.23 -7.52 -5.58
C GLY A 101 -6.78 -7.80 -6.99
N ILE A 102 -6.46 -6.96 -7.98
CA ILE A 102 -6.96 -7.09 -9.36
C ILE A 102 -5.86 -6.99 -10.43
N THR A 103 -4.69 -6.46 -10.08
CA THR A 103 -3.51 -6.28 -10.95
C THR A 103 -2.25 -6.75 -10.21
N ALA A 104 -1.12 -6.78 -10.91
CA ALA A 104 0.20 -6.95 -10.33
C ALA A 104 0.50 -6.00 -9.16
N LEU A 105 1.45 -6.41 -8.31
CA LEU A 105 1.93 -5.65 -7.16
C LEU A 105 2.73 -4.42 -7.61
N SER A 106 2.51 -3.27 -6.98
CA SER A 106 3.45 -2.15 -7.07
C SER A 106 4.43 -2.20 -5.91
N LEU A 107 5.71 -1.99 -6.19
CA LEU A 107 6.78 -1.88 -5.19
C LEU A 107 7.27 -0.44 -5.16
N PHE A 108 7.40 0.14 -3.96
CA PHE A 108 7.95 1.48 -3.76
C PHE A 108 9.24 1.40 -2.95
N ASP A 109 10.34 1.91 -3.51
CA ASP A 109 11.67 1.87 -2.87
C ASP A 109 11.97 3.07 -1.94
N GLY A 110 10.99 3.96 -1.76
CA GLY A 110 11.14 5.23 -1.08
C GLY A 110 11.26 6.43 -2.02
N GLN A 111 11.52 6.19 -3.31
CA GLN A 111 11.65 7.23 -4.35
C GLN A 111 10.87 6.90 -5.62
N HIS A 112 10.91 5.65 -6.08
CA HIS A 112 10.33 5.21 -7.34
C HIS A 112 9.38 4.04 -7.14
N PHE A 113 8.36 3.95 -8.00
CA PHE A 113 7.55 2.74 -8.12
C PHE A 113 8.01 1.86 -9.28
N SER A 114 7.85 0.57 -9.09
CA SER A 114 7.94 -0.44 -10.14
C SER A 114 6.83 -1.49 -9.98
N VAL A 115 6.57 -2.23 -11.05
CA VAL A 115 5.75 -3.44 -10.96
C VAL A 115 6.65 -4.59 -10.53
N PHE A 116 6.24 -5.37 -9.52
CA PHE A 116 6.99 -6.55 -9.12
C PHE A 116 6.94 -7.60 -10.24
N GLU A 117 8.12 -8.04 -10.65
CA GLU A 117 8.34 -9.12 -11.61
C GLU A 117 9.35 -10.08 -10.99
N ALA A 118 9.08 -11.38 -11.09
CA ALA A 118 10.05 -12.38 -10.66
C ALA A 118 11.33 -12.30 -11.52
N PRO A 119 12.48 -12.76 -11.00
CA PRO A 119 13.73 -12.76 -11.77
C PRO A 119 13.68 -13.55 -13.09
N ASP A 120 12.73 -14.49 -13.24
CA ASP A 120 12.46 -15.24 -14.48
C ASP A 120 11.51 -14.51 -15.46
N GLY A 121 11.08 -13.29 -15.13
CA GLY A 121 10.14 -12.48 -15.92
C GLY A 121 8.67 -12.76 -15.63
N ARG A 122 8.35 -13.63 -14.66
CA ARG A 122 6.96 -13.96 -14.34
C ARG A 122 6.28 -12.82 -13.60
N GLN A 123 5.05 -12.52 -14.02
CA GLN A 123 4.18 -11.57 -13.36
C GLN A 123 3.10 -12.31 -12.58
N PHE A 124 2.66 -11.70 -11.48
CA PHE A 124 1.64 -12.27 -10.62
C PHE A 124 0.50 -11.28 -10.46
N ASP A 125 -0.70 -11.70 -10.85
CA ASP A 125 -1.89 -10.88 -10.75
C ASP A 125 -2.77 -11.33 -9.58
N ARG A 126 -3.67 -10.44 -9.16
CA ARG A 126 -4.69 -10.72 -8.14
C ARG A 126 -4.12 -11.25 -6.82
N ILE A 127 -2.98 -10.69 -6.41
CA ILE A 127 -2.39 -10.94 -5.11
C ILE A 127 -3.25 -10.30 -4.02
N LEU A 128 -3.60 -11.11 -3.02
CA LEU A 128 -4.48 -10.75 -1.91
C LEU A 128 -3.71 -10.39 -0.64
N PHE A 129 -2.49 -10.91 -0.47
CA PHE A 129 -1.63 -10.56 0.65
C PHE A 129 -0.15 -10.69 0.28
N VAL A 130 0.68 -9.94 1.00
CA VAL A 130 2.14 -10.05 1.06
C VAL A 130 2.53 -10.03 2.54
N LEU A 131 3.49 -10.84 2.93
CA LEU A 131 4.17 -10.79 4.23
C LEU A 131 5.62 -11.24 4.08
N GLU A 132 6.48 -10.81 4.98
CA GLU A 132 7.86 -11.27 5.11
C GLU A 132 8.00 -12.19 6.31
N ASP A 133 8.75 -13.28 6.17
CA ASP A 133 9.08 -14.17 7.29
C ASP A 133 10.37 -13.76 8.02
N ALA A 134 10.81 -14.58 8.98
CA ALA A 134 11.98 -14.25 9.81
C ALA A 134 13.31 -14.39 9.05
N GLU A 135 13.31 -15.14 7.96
CA GLU A 135 14.43 -15.36 7.06
C GLU A 135 14.56 -14.25 6.02
N GLY A 136 13.52 -13.41 5.88
CA GLY A 136 13.44 -12.33 4.89
C GLY A 136 12.78 -12.76 3.57
N ASP A 137 12.22 -13.96 3.51
CA ASP A 137 11.48 -14.42 2.33
C ASP A 137 10.14 -13.68 2.27
N ILE A 138 9.79 -13.21 1.07
CA ILE A 138 8.51 -12.57 0.80
C ILE A 138 7.51 -13.65 0.38
N TRP A 139 6.49 -13.85 1.20
CA TRP A 139 5.36 -14.70 0.92
C TRP A 139 4.21 -13.88 0.36
N PHE A 140 3.68 -14.30 -0.78
CA PHE A 140 2.54 -13.65 -1.38
C PHE A 140 1.56 -14.67 -1.95
N GLY A 141 0.28 -14.41 -1.73
CA GLY A 141 -0.79 -15.33 -2.11
C GLY A 141 -1.93 -14.59 -2.78
N GLY A 142 -2.51 -15.22 -3.78
CA GLY A 142 -3.59 -14.68 -4.59
C GLY A 142 -4.60 -15.75 -4.96
N LEU A 143 -5.44 -15.44 -5.95
CA LEU A 143 -6.40 -16.42 -6.46
C LEU A 143 -5.76 -17.62 -7.16
N GLU A 144 -4.54 -17.45 -7.68
CA GLU A 144 -3.88 -18.43 -8.53
C GLU A 144 -2.82 -19.26 -7.79
N GLY A 145 -2.56 -18.96 -6.51
CA GLY A 145 -1.57 -19.72 -5.76
C GLY A 145 -1.04 -19.01 -4.52
N LEU A 146 -0.03 -19.66 -3.94
CA LEU A 146 0.80 -19.18 -2.86
C LEU A 146 2.25 -19.31 -3.32
N TRP A 147 2.99 -18.21 -3.28
CA TRP A 147 4.37 -18.17 -3.71
C TRP A 147 5.28 -17.64 -2.60
N ARG A 148 6.54 -18.08 -2.66
CA ARG A 148 7.62 -17.61 -1.80
C ARG A 148 8.76 -17.07 -2.65
N PHE A 149 9.22 -15.86 -2.35
CA PHE A 149 10.35 -15.19 -3.00
C PHE A 149 11.50 -14.98 -2.01
N ASP A 150 12.65 -15.59 -2.27
CA ASP A 150 13.85 -15.52 -1.40
C ASP A 150 14.82 -14.39 -1.79
N GLY A 151 14.41 -13.52 -2.70
CA GLY A 151 15.27 -12.47 -3.28
C GLY A 151 15.94 -12.88 -4.60
N ALA A 152 15.95 -14.17 -4.95
CA ALA A 152 16.57 -14.68 -6.17
C ALA A 152 15.63 -15.54 -7.03
N GLU A 153 14.73 -16.30 -6.41
CA GLU A 153 13.79 -17.19 -7.11
C GLU A 153 12.41 -17.15 -6.46
N VAL A 154 11.38 -17.40 -7.28
CA VAL A 154 10.00 -17.56 -6.82
C VAL A 154 9.57 -19.02 -6.91
N TRP A 155 9.13 -19.56 -5.78
CA TRP A 155 8.66 -20.94 -5.64
C TRP A 155 7.14 -20.97 -5.56
N ASP A 156 6.51 -21.84 -6.36
CA ASP A 156 5.10 -22.17 -6.18
C ASP A 156 4.94 -23.19 -5.05
N MET A 157 4.08 -22.86 -4.10
CA MET A 157 3.86 -23.66 -2.89
C MET A 157 2.59 -24.51 -3.00
N VAL A 158 1.95 -24.55 -4.16
CA VAL A 158 0.75 -25.35 -4.46
C VAL A 158 1.09 -26.39 -5.53
N TRP A 159 0.75 -27.66 -5.26
CA TRP A 159 1.12 -28.83 -6.08
C TRP A 159 0.33 -28.97 -7.39
#